data_AF-A0A0D9P8U6-F1
#
_entry.id   AF-A0A0D9P8U6-F1
#
_cell.length_a   1.000
_cell.length_b   1.000
_cell.length_c   1.000
_cell.angle_alpha   90.00
_cell.angle_beta   90.00
_cell.angle_gamma   90.00
#
_symmetry.space_group_name_H-M   'P 1'
#
loop_
_entity.id
_entity.type
_entity.pdbx_description
1 polymer ?
#
loop_
_entity_poly.entity_id
_entity_poly.type
_entity_poly.pdbx_seq_one_letter_code
_entity_poly.pdbx_strand_id
1 'polypeptide(L)'
;MQRDAIIPLVDVDTIGRFGVAAFMGPERFDKQEIELVDEFSTVDKVLGKLGRATGRDLQTVVCGILDTERVKAWGMPVSSMDKFIGREMERVLETYKQGDGVE
;
A
#
# COMPACT_ATOMS: atom_id res chain seq x y z
N MET A 1 9.92 13.19 10.51
CA MET A 1 8.44 13.14 10.41
C MET A 1 7.88 13.47 11.79
N GLN A 2 6.91 14.39 11.88
CA GLN A 2 6.25 14.78 13.13
C GLN A 2 5.30 13.66 13.58
N ARG A 3 5.27 13.30 14.87
CA ARG A 3 4.52 12.11 15.37
C ARG A 3 3.00 12.27 15.34
N ASP A 4 2.56 13.52 15.39
CA ASP A 4 1.19 14.00 15.28
C ASP A 4 0.69 14.12 13.83
N ALA A 5 1.54 13.83 12.85
CA ALA A 5 1.13 13.78 11.45
C ALA A 5 0.00 12.77 11.27
N ILE A 6 -1.08 13.23 10.65
CA ILE A 6 -2.23 12.40 10.28
C ILE A 6 -1.86 11.63 9.02
N ILE A 7 -1.98 10.30 9.10
CA ILE A 7 -1.73 9.37 8.01
C ILE A 7 -3.09 8.82 7.57
N PRO A 8 -3.55 9.13 6.35
CA PRO A 8 -4.68 8.42 5.76
C PRO A 8 -4.23 7.01 5.39
N LEU A 9 -4.90 6.02 5.96
CA LEU A 9 -4.67 4.61 5.69
C LEU A 9 -5.85 4.07 4.88
N VAL A 10 -5.53 3.27 3.89
CA VAL A 10 -6.50 2.56 3.06
C VAL A 10 -6.02 1.11 2.90
N ASP A 11 -6.94 0.17 3.03
CA ASP A 11 -6.70 -1.24 2.83
C ASP A 11 -6.70 -1.56 1.32
N VAL A 12 -5.84 -2.50 0.93
CA VAL A 12 -5.75 -2.95 -0.47
C VAL A 12 -7.06 -3.57 -0.97
N ASP A 13 -7.84 -4.21 -0.10
CA ASP A 13 -9.17 -4.74 -0.45
C ASP A 13 -10.16 -3.61 -0.74
N THR A 14 -10.09 -2.50 -0.01
CA THR A 14 -10.91 -1.30 -0.29
C THR A 14 -10.58 -0.73 -1.66
N ILE A 15 -9.29 -0.60 -1.99
CA ILE A 15 -8.84 -0.15 -3.31
C ILE A 15 -9.39 -1.08 -4.40
N GLY A 16 -9.25 -2.40 -4.23
CA GLY A 16 -9.72 -3.39 -5.20
C GLY A 16 -11.24 -3.33 -5.42
N ARG A 17 -12.02 -3.19 -4.34
CA ARG A 17 -13.50 -3.06 -4.43
C ARG A 17 -13.92 -1.81 -5.19
N PHE A 18 -13.28 -0.67 -4.94
CA PHE A 18 -13.55 0.56 -5.68
C PHE A 18 -13.12 0.44 -7.14
N GLY A 19 -12.01 -0.23 -7.44
CA GLY A 19 -11.58 -0.50 -8.81
C GLY A 19 -12.62 -1.31 -9.60
N VAL A 20 -13.13 -2.40 -9.02
CA VAL A 20 -14.19 -3.21 -9.65
C VAL A 20 -15.49 -2.41 -9.80
N ALA A 21 -15.88 -1.65 -8.77
CA ALA A 21 -17.09 -0.83 -8.81
C ALA A 21 -17.02 0.25 -9.88
N ALA A 22 -15.86 0.91 -10.04
CA ALA A 22 -15.62 1.91 -11.06
C ALA A 22 -15.70 1.34 -12.48
N PHE A 23 -15.18 0.12 -12.67
CA PHE A 23 -15.23 -0.54 -13.96
C PHE A 23 -16.64 -1.03 -14.33
N MET A 24 -17.40 -1.54 -13.34
CA MET A 24 -18.74 -2.11 -13.56
C MET A 24 -19.86 -1.05 -13.61
N GLY A 25 -19.69 0.11 -12.98
CA GLY A 25 -20.69 1.18 -12.93
C GLY A 25 -20.15 2.54 -13.37
N PRO A 26 -19.58 2.67 -14.58
CA PRO A 26 -18.85 3.86 -15.01
C PRO A 26 -19.69 5.15 -14.92
N GLU A 27 -21.01 5.09 -15.03
CA GLU A 27 -21.92 6.23 -14.86
C GLU A 27 -21.82 6.91 -13.49
N ARG A 28 -21.39 6.17 -12.45
CA ARG A 28 -21.21 6.67 -11.09
C ARG A 28 -19.81 7.22 -10.84
N PHE A 29 -18.80 6.76 -11.59
CA PHE A 29 -17.38 7.02 -11.30
C PHE A 29 -16.66 7.81 -12.39
N ASP A 30 -17.25 7.97 -13.59
CA ASP A 30 -16.65 8.72 -14.69
C ASP A 30 -16.39 10.18 -14.29
N LYS A 31 -15.17 10.65 -14.59
CA LYS A 31 -14.68 12.02 -14.32
C LYS A 31 -14.79 12.47 -12.86
N GLN A 32 -14.89 11.54 -11.91
CA GLN A 32 -14.84 11.84 -10.49
C GLN A 32 -13.45 11.54 -9.92
N GLU A 33 -12.93 12.45 -9.11
CA GLU A 33 -11.78 12.17 -8.26
C GLU A 33 -12.29 11.65 -6.91
N ILE A 34 -11.78 10.49 -6.48
CA ILE A 34 -12.25 9.81 -5.27
C ILE A 34 -11.07 9.58 -4.35
N GLU A 35 -11.10 10.27 -3.20
CA GLU A 35 -10.16 10.02 -2.12
C GLU A 35 -10.59 8.78 -1.34
N LEU A 36 -9.73 7.75 -1.30
CA LEU A 36 -9.98 6.53 -0.55
C LEU A 36 -9.24 6.57 0.79
N VAL A 37 -10.01 6.54 1.88
CA VAL A 37 -9.48 6.48 3.25
C VAL A 37 -10.39 5.60 4.10
N ASP A 38 -9.82 4.55 4.69
CA ASP A 38 -10.52 3.71 5.67
C ASP A 38 -10.33 4.25 7.09
N GLU A 39 -9.14 4.77 7.39
CA GLU A 39 -8.81 5.28 8.71
C GLU A 39 -7.81 6.43 8.67
N PHE A 40 -8.07 7.47 9.45
CA PHE A 40 -7.06 8.46 9.81
C PHE A 40 -6.34 8.03 11.10
N SER A 41 -5.04 7.82 11.00
CA SER A 41 -4.22 7.39 12.14
C SER A 41 -3.00 8.29 12.34
N THR A 42 -2.32 8.11 13.47
CA THR A 42 -1.00 8.69 13.73
C THR A 42 0.03 7.56 13.83
N VAL A 43 1.31 7.91 13.77
CA VAL A 43 2.41 6.93 13.92
C VAL A 43 2.26 6.13 15.22
N ASP A 44 1.98 6.80 16.33
CA ASP A 44 1.85 6.17 17.65
C ASP A 44 0.67 5.18 17.69
N LYS A 45 -0.47 5.54 17.07
CA LYS A 45 -1.62 4.64 16.98
C LYS A 45 -1.32 3.40 16.14
N VAL A 46 -0.62 3.56 15.02
CA VAL A 46 -0.21 2.43 14.16
C VAL A 46 0.73 1.50 14.93
N LEU A 47 1.72 2.03 15.64
CA LEU A 47 2.62 1.22 16.45
C LEU A 47 1.90 0.50 17.59
N GLY A 48 0.93 1.16 18.24
CA GLY A 48 0.09 0.50 19.24
C GLY A 48 -0.70 -0.67 18.65
N LYS A 49 -1.22 -0.55 17.42
CA LYS A 49 -1.88 -1.66 16.72
C LYS A 49 -0.92 -2.80 16.41
N LEU A 50 0.26 -2.48 15.85
CA LEU A 50 1.29 -3.46 15.52
C LEU A 50 1.83 -4.16 16.77
N GLY A 51 2.04 -3.43 17.87
CA GLY A 51 2.53 -3.99 19.13
C GLY A 51 1.54 -4.98 19.73
N ARG A 52 0.24 -4.65 19.71
CA ARG A 52 -0.83 -5.59 20.10
C ARG A 52 -0.88 -6.83 19.20
N ALA A 53 -0.77 -6.66 17.88
CA ALA A 53 -0.83 -7.76 16.93
C ALA A 53 0.38 -8.71 17.03
N THR A 54 1.56 -8.18 17.34
CA THR A 54 2.80 -8.95 17.42
C THR A 54 3.16 -9.43 18.83
N GLY A 55 2.48 -8.90 19.86
CA GLY A 55 2.83 -9.13 21.26
C GLY A 55 4.19 -8.53 21.67
N ARG A 56 4.67 -7.53 20.93
CA ARG A 56 5.99 -6.90 21.14
C ARG A 56 5.83 -5.42 21.45
N ASP A 57 6.70 -4.90 22.32
CA ASP A 57 6.83 -3.46 22.50
C ASP A 57 7.62 -2.89 21.31
N LEU A 58 6.96 -2.08 20.48
CA LEU A 58 7.53 -1.52 19.26
C LEU A 58 7.91 -0.07 19.50
N GLN A 59 9.18 0.24 19.25
CA GLN A 59 9.70 1.59 19.42
C GLN A 59 9.89 2.29 18.07
N THR A 60 9.55 3.58 18.01
CA THR A 60 9.97 4.41 16.86
C THR A 60 11.46 4.69 16.94
N VAL A 61 12.16 4.50 15.82
CA VAL A 61 13.44 5.17 15.60
C VAL A 61 13.21 6.27 14.60
N VAL A 62 13.57 7.51 14.95
CA VAL A 62 13.55 8.61 13.98
C VAL A 62 14.58 8.29 12.91
N CYS A 63 14.11 7.93 11.72
CA CYS A 63 14.96 7.79 10.55
C CYS A 63 15.08 9.17 9.90
N GLY A 64 16.31 9.60 9.62
CA GLY A 64 16.56 10.77 8.77
C GLY A 64 16.20 10.47 7.31
N ILE A 65 16.81 11.20 6.36
CA ILE A 65 16.81 10.77 4.95
C ILE A 65 17.24 9.30 4.91
N LEU A 66 16.45 8.46 4.23
CA LEU A 66 16.55 6.99 4.21
C LEU A 66 18.01 6.52 4.29
N ASP A 67 18.39 5.99 5.44
CA ASP A 67 19.68 5.32 5.63
C ASP A 67 19.60 3.94 4.99
N THR A 68 19.77 3.92 3.67
CA THR A 68 19.74 2.69 2.86
C THR A 68 20.87 1.73 3.23
N GLU A 69 21.96 2.21 3.84
CA GLU A 69 23.02 1.35 4.35
C GLU A 69 22.57 0.56 5.58
N ARG A 70 21.89 1.21 6.54
CA ARG A 70 21.25 0.51 7.66
C ARG A 70 20.22 -0.52 7.20
N VAL A 71 19.41 -0.23 6.19
CA VAL A 71 18.42 -1.18 5.66
C VAL A 71 19.12 -2.41 5.05
N LYS A 72 20.21 -2.19 4.29
CA LYS A 72 21.00 -3.29 3.72
C LYS A 72 21.70 -4.13 4.81
N ALA A 73 22.12 -3.51 5.91
CA ALA A 73 22.79 -4.19 7.02
C ALA A 73 21.91 -5.22 7.76
N TRP A 74 20.59 -5.16 7.58
CA TRP A 74 19.66 -6.16 8.13
C TRP A 74 19.68 -7.49 7.35
N GLY A 75 20.46 -7.60 6.28
CA GLY A 75 20.63 -8.83 5.50
C GLY A 75 19.39 -9.23 4.69
N MET A 76 18.37 -8.36 4.63
CA MET A 76 17.17 -8.60 3.83
C MET A 76 17.47 -8.34 2.34
N PRO A 77 17.03 -9.21 1.42
CA PRO A 77 17.16 -8.97 -0.01
C PRO A 77 16.26 -7.79 -0.43
N VAL A 78 16.85 -6.61 -0.55
CA VAL A 78 16.15 -5.42 -1.06
C VAL A 78 16.07 -5.47 -2.58
N SER A 79 14.89 -5.18 -3.13
CA SER A 79 14.65 -5.14 -4.58
C SER A 79 14.83 -3.72 -5.12
N SER A 80 14.89 -3.56 -6.44
CA SER A 80 14.93 -2.27 -7.11
C SER A 80 13.57 -1.90 -7.71
N MET A 81 13.36 -0.61 -7.99
CA MET A 81 12.14 -0.13 -8.65
C MET A 81 11.99 -0.76 -10.05
N ASP A 82 13.08 -0.93 -10.81
CA ASP A 82 13.01 -1.58 -12.13
C ASP A 82 12.54 -3.03 -12.04
N LYS A 83 13.03 -3.78 -11.03
CA LYS A 83 12.58 -5.15 -10.77
C LYS A 83 11.12 -5.19 -10.32
N PHE A 84 10.67 -4.18 -9.59
CA PHE A 84 9.25 -4.02 -9.22
C PHE A 84 8.38 -3.78 -10.45
N ILE A 85 8.72 -2.81 -11.28
CA ILE A 85 7.93 -2.47 -12.48
C ILE A 85 7.86 -3.68 -13.42
N GLY A 86 8.97 -4.40 -13.62
CA GLY A 86 8.98 -5.61 -14.45
C GLY A 86 8.01 -6.69 -13.95
N ARG A 87 8.03 -7.01 -12.64
CA ARG A 87 7.14 -8.03 -12.06
C ARG A 87 5.67 -7.60 -12.03
N GLU A 88 5.38 -6.33 -11.75
CA GLU A 88 3.99 -5.86 -11.67
C GLU A 88 3.38 -5.77 -13.06
N MET A 89 4.15 -5.33 -14.06
CA MET A 89 3.72 -5.38 -15.46
C MET A 89 3.35 -6.80 -15.88
N GLU A 90 4.17 -7.80 -15.51
CA GLU A 90 3.90 -9.21 -15.78
C GLU A 90 2.61 -9.69 -15.09
N ARG A 91 2.44 -9.41 -13.79
CA ARG A 91 1.23 -9.78 -13.02
C ARG A 91 -0.04 -9.14 -13.57
N VAL A 92 0.04 -7.87 -13.95
CA VAL A 92 -1.05 -7.15 -14.59
C VAL A 92 -1.40 -7.87 -15.90
N LEU A 93 -0.42 -8.12 -16.77
CA LEU A 93 -0.65 -8.81 -18.05
C LEU A 93 -1.22 -10.23 -17.86
N GLU A 94 -0.78 -10.99 -16.86
CA GLU A 94 -1.33 -12.30 -16.54
C GLU A 94 -2.81 -12.23 -16.14
N THR A 95 -3.15 -11.27 -15.28
CA THR A 95 -4.52 -11.06 -14.80
C THR A 95 -5.45 -10.67 -15.95
N TYR A 96 -4.98 -9.85 -16.90
CA TYR A 96 -5.79 -9.40 -18.05
C TYR A 96 -5.81 -10.40 -19.22
N LYS A 97 -4.81 -11.29 -19.37
CA LYS A 97 -4.85 -12.40 -20.35
C LYS A 97 -5.96 -13.42 -20.09
N GLN A 98 -6.44 -13.52 -18.85
CA GLN A 98 -7.56 -14.40 -18.48
C GLN A 98 -8.94 -13.81 -18.84
N GLY A 99 -9.00 -12.57 -19.34
CA GLY A 99 -10.24 -11.87 -19.70
C GLY A 99 -10.69 -12.04 -21.17
N ASP A 100 -9.85 -12.56 -22.07
CA ASP A 100 -10.17 -12.72 -23.50
C ASP A 100 -11.04 -13.97 -23.82
N GLY A 101 -11.88 -14.38 -22.86
CA GLY A 101 -12.74 -15.57 -22.93
C GLY A 101 -14.22 -15.29 -22.70
N VAL A 102 -14.71 -14.09 -23.02
CA VAL A 102 -16.15 -13.81 -23.10
C VAL A 102 -16.48 -13.46 -24.55
N GLU A 103 -16.89 -14.49 -25.29
CA GLU A 103 -17.63 -14.38 -26.56
C GLU A 103 -19.09 -13.98 -26.27
#